data_AF-A0A6I1NG80-F1
#
_entry.id   AF-A0A6I1NG80-F1
#
_cell.length_a   1.000
_cell.length_b   1.000
_cell.length_c   1.000
_cell.angle_alpha   90.00
_cell.angle_beta   90.00
_cell.angle_gamma   90.00
#
_symmetry.space_group_name_H-M   'P 1'
#
loop_
_entity.id
_entity.type
_entity.pdbx_description
1 polymer ?
#
loop_
_entity_poly.entity_id
_entity_poly.type
_entity_poly.pdbx_seq_one_letter_code
_entity_poly.pdbx_strand_id
1 'polypeptide(L)'
;MSRTDPQFNLRIPETLRDQVAAASKENGRSATAEILARLEMSFLKENPPSEFMPAEKVRELSAIARRQIPRMVRERILRDITRAIELGHGNSHTTFRDLELEQMPEQDFTALLDGVTEELRILGYQVEWDGGESVWITFDELEKAKSKESPPDVPISNNLYR
;
A
#
# COMPACT_ATOMS: atom_id res chain seq x y z
N MET A 1 -15.56 -24.28 27.80
CA MET A 1 -14.41 -23.45 28.24
C MET A 1 -14.84 -22.00 28.09
N SER A 2 -15.15 -21.32 29.20
CA SER A 2 -15.48 -19.89 29.22
C SER A 2 -14.26 -19.10 28.76
N ARG A 3 -14.40 -18.23 27.76
CA ARG A 3 -13.34 -17.28 27.38
C ARG A 3 -13.05 -16.41 28.61
N THR A 4 -11.84 -16.52 29.14
CA THR A 4 -11.33 -15.77 30.30
C THR A 4 -10.93 -14.33 29.97
N ASP A 5 -11.03 -13.95 28.69
CA ASP A 5 -10.67 -12.63 28.22
C ASP A 5 -11.64 -11.56 28.77
N PRO A 6 -11.14 -10.43 29.29
CA PRO A 6 -11.99 -9.36 29.80
C PRO A 6 -12.88 -8.78 28.68
N GLN A 7 -14.18 -8.66 28.93
CA GLN A 7 -15.12 -8.07 27.99
C GLN A 7 -15.11 -6.54 28.10
N PHE A 8 -14.86 -5.86 26.98
CA PHE A 8 -14.84 -4.40 26.91
C PHE A 8 -16.11 -3.87 26.24
N ASN A 9 -16.89 -3.06 26.96
CA ASN A 9 -18.08 -2.41 26.40
C ASN A 9 -17.68 -1.11 25.71
N LEU A 10 -17.55 -1.16 24.38
CA LEU A 10 -17.15 -0.02 23.56
C LEU A 10 -18.36 0.86 23.23
N ARG A 11 -18.23 2.17 23.48
CA ARG A 11 -19.13 3.18 22.90
C ARG A 11 -18.48 3.72 21.63
N ILE A 12 -19.05 3.41 20.49
CA ILE A 12 -18.54 3.84 19.18
C ILE A 12 -19.63 4.58 18.40
N PRO A 13 -19.26 5.57 17.56
CA PRO A 13 -20.19 6.19 16.63
C PRO A 13 -20.81 5.16 15.68
N GLU A 14 -22.04 5.40 15.25
CA GLU A 14 -22.76 4.51 14.32
C GLU A 14 -22.00 4.32 13.00
N THR A 15 -21.43 5.40 12.47
CA THR A 15 -20.61 5.38 11.26
C THR A 15 -19.43 4.42 11.37
N LEU A 16 -18.76 4.38 12.53
CA LEU A 16 -17.65 3.48 12.77
C LEU A 16 -18.12 2.04 12.93
N ARG A 17 -19.27 1.81 13.58
CA ARG A 17 -19.88 0.49 13.69
C ARG A 17 -20.20 -0.09 12.32
N ASP A 18 -20.75 0.71 11.42
CA ASP A 18 -21.14 0.27 10.09
C ASP A 18 -19.92 -0.04 9.22
N GLN A 19 -18.84 0.74 9.33
CA GLN A 19 -17.56 0.42 8.68
C GLN A 19 -16.99 -0.93 9.16
N VAL A 20 -17.03 -1.19 10.47
CA VAL A 20 -16.59 -2.48 11.04
C VAL A 20 -17.47 -3.62 10.54
N ALA A 21 -18.80 -3.42 10.46
CA ALA A 21 -19.72 -4.44 9.97
C ALA A 21 -19.43 -4.80 8.51
N ALA A 22 -19.29 -3.80 7.64
CA ALA A 22 -18.93 -3.99 6.23
C ALA A 22 -17.61 -4.75 6.08
N ALA A 23 -16.56 -4.29 6.76
CA ALA A 23 -15.26 -4.94 6.73
C ALA A 23 -15.30 -6.38 7.26
N SER A 24 -16.02 -6.64 8.36
CA SER A 24 -16.14 -7.98 8.92
C SER A 24 -16.79 -8.96 7.92
N LYS A 25 -17.79 -8.50 7.16
CA LYS A 25 -18.47 -9.30 6.13
C LYS A 25 -17.57 -9.60 4.95
N GLU A 26 -16.86 -8.59 4.44
CA GLU A 26 -15.84 -8.74 3.40
C GLU A 26 -14.75 -9.73 3.83
N ASN A 27 -14.42 -9.74 5.12
CA ASN A 27 -13.34 -10.54 5.68
C ASN A 27 -13.75 -11.95 6.14
N GLY A 28 -15.05 -12.27 6.09
CA GLY A 28 -15.58 -13.55 6.58
C GLY A 28 -15.42 -13.74 8.09
N ARG A 29 -15.47 -12.66 8.87
CA ARG A 29 -15.24 -12.65 10.33
C ARG A 29 -16.43 -12.06 11.08
N SER A 30 -16.49 -12.32 12.39
CA SER A 30 -17.39 -11.56 13.25
C SER A 30 -16.88 -10.13 13.45
N ALA A 31 -17.77 -9.18 13.72
CA ALA A 31 -17.40 -7.80 14.01
C ALA A 31 -16.37 -7.69 15.15
N THR A 32 -16.53 -8.50 16.21
CA THR A 32 -15.56 -8.55 17.32
C THR A 32 -14.19 -9.05 16.87
N ALA A 33 -14.13 -10.10 16.05
CA ALA A 33 -12.87 -10.62 15.52
C ALA A 33 -12.17 -9.60 14.61
N GLU A 34 -12.94 -8.85 13.81
CA GLU A 34 -12.42 -7.76 12.99
C GLU A 34 -11.84 -6.63 13.83
N ILE A 35 -12.54 -6.19 14.89
CA ILE A 35 -12.04 -5.17 15.82
C ILE A 35 -10.73 -5.62 16.47
N LEU A 36 -10.70 -6.84 17.02
CA LEU A 36 -9.51 -7.37 17.66
C LEU A 36 -8.33 -7.41 16.70
N ALA A 37 -8.54 -7.94 15.50
CA ALA A 37 -7.45 -8.09 14.53
C ALA A 37 -6.89 -6.73 14.06
N ARG A 38 -7.74 -5.70 13.93
CA ARG A 38 -7.29 -4.32 13.66
C ARG A 38 -6.51 -3.71 14.81
N LEU A 39 -6.96 -3.94 16.05
CA LEU A 39 -6.25 -3.46 17.24
C LEU A 39 -4.88 -4.14 17.38
N GLU A 40 -4.82 -5.46 17.27
CA GLU A 40 -3.56 -6.22 17.29
C GLU A 40 -2.59 -5.74 16.21
N MET A 41 -3.09 -5.48 14.99
CA MET A 41 -2.28 -4.93 13.90
C MET A 41 -1.71 -3.55 14.26
N SER A 42 -2.49 -2.69 14.92
CA SER A 42 -2.01 -1.36 15.33
C SER A 42 -0.85 -1.43 16.32
N PHE A 43 -0.88 -2.41 17.23
CA PHE A 43 0.19 -2.61 18.21
C PHE A 43 1.40 -3.34 17.65
N LEU A 44 1.26 -4.13 16.57
CA LEU A 44 2.37 -4.92 16.02
C LEU A 44 3.57 -4.06 15.58
N LYS A 45 3.31 -2.84 15.09
CA LYS A 45 4.36 -1.88 14.70
C LYS A 45 5.04 -1.23 15.91
N GLU A 46 4.29 -0.98 16.97
CA GLU A 46 4.78 -0.28 18.16
C GLU A 46 5.49 -1.22 19.13
N ASN A 47 4.99 -2.45 19.25
CA ASN A 47 5.46 -3.48 20.17
C ASN A 47 5.57 -4.81 19.42
N PRO A 48 6.66 -5.05 18.69
CA PRO A 48 6.87 -6.33 18.03
C PRO A 48 6.92 -7.46 19.08
N PRO A 49 6.30 -8.61 18.81
CA PRO A 49 6.23 -9.69 19.79
C PRO A 49 7.63 -10.23 20.10
N SER A 50 7.90 -10.47 21.38
CA SER A 50 9.17 -11.05 21.86
C SER A 50 9.27 -12.57 21.64
N GLU A 51 8.17 -13.20 21.22
CA GLU A 51 8.04 -14.65 21.00
C GLU A 51 7.40 -14.93 19.64
N PHE A 52 7.64 -16.14 19.11
CA PHE A 52 7.03 -16.56 17.86
C PHE A 52 5.52 -16.69 17.99
N MET A 53 4.79 -16.10 17.03
CA MET A 53 3.36 -16.29 16.90
C MET A 53 3.03 -17.59 16.15
N PRO A 54 1.89 -18.25 16.45
CA PRO A 54 1.40 -19.35 15.64
C PRO A 54 1.26 -18.96 14.17
N ALA A 55 1.66 -19.85 13.26
CA ALA A 55 1.65 -19.57 11.82
C ALA A 55 0.27 -19.16 11.29
N GLU A 56 -0.81 -19.69 11.86
CA GLU A 56 -2.18 -19.28 11.54
C GLU A 56 -2.43 -17.81 11.84
N LYS A 57 -1.96 -17.33 13.00
CA LYS A 57 -2.09 -15.93 13.38
C LYS A 57 -1.25 -15.01 12.49
N VAL A 58 -0.04 -15.44 12.15
CA VAL A 58 0.82 -14.70 11.22
C VAL A 58 0.16 -14.56 9.85
N ARG A 59 -0.42 -15.65 9.32
CA ARG A 59 -1.20 -15.60 8.07
C ARG A 59 -2.39 -14.65 8.17
N GLU A 60 -3.09 -14.68 9.29
CA GLU A 60 -4.23 -13.80 9.56
C GLU A 60 -3.82 -12.32 9.50
N LEU A 61 -2.77 -11.93 10.23
CA LEU A 61 -2.26 -10.58 10.27
C LEU A 61 -1.70 -10.16 8.90
N SER A 62 -0.95 -11.03 8.23
CA SER A 62 -0.43 -10.77 6.88
C SER A 62 -1.56 -10.45 5.89
N ALA A 63 -2.66 -11.22 5.91
CA ALA A 63 -3.82 -10.95 5.06
C ALA A 63 -4.46 -9.56 5.33
N ILE A 64 -4.51 -9.13 6.59
CA ILE A 64 -5.02 -7.79 6.96
C ILE A 64 -4.08 -6.70 6.47
N ALA A 65 -2.77 -6.87 6.66
CA ALA A 65 -1.76 -5.91 6.23
C ALA A 65 -1.80 -5.73 4.69
N ARG A 66 -1.94 -6.83 3.94
CA ARG A 66 -2.04 -6.79 2.47
C ARG A 66 -3.20 -5.94 1.97
N ARG A 67 -4.36 -5.97 2.65
CA ARG A 67 -5.53 -5.14 2.29
C ARG A 67 -5.29 -3.64 2.46
N GLN A 68 -4.28 -3.25 3.25
CA GLN A 68 -3.93 -1.85 3.44
C GLN A 68 -2.96 -1.33 2.37
N ILE A 69 -2.26 -2.21 1.66
CA ILE A 69 -1.27 -1.84 0.65
C ILE A 69 -1.85 -0.91 -0.43
N PRO A 70 -3.04 -1.17 -1.02
CA PRO A 70 -3.61 -0.26 -2.02
C PRO A 70 -3.85 1.15 -1.49
N ARG A 71 -4.27 1.28 -0.22
CA ARG A 71 -4.45 2.58 0.42
C ARG A 71 -3.11 3.28 0.63
N MET A 72 -2.10 2.54 1.13
CA MET A 72 -0.76 3.09 1.35
C MET A 72 -0.09 3.57 0.06
N VAL A 73 -0.23 2.83 -1.04
CA VAL A 73 0.26 3.23 -2.37
C VAL A 73 -0.35 4.56 -2.80
N ARG A 74 -1.70 4.68 -2.72
CA ARG A 74 -2.40 5.93 -3.05
C ARG A 74 -1.96 7.10 -2.18
N GLU A 75 -1.90 6.90 -0.86
CA GLU A 75 -1.50 7.95 0.10
C GLU A 75 -0.09 8.49 -0.21
N ARG A 76 0.84 7.61 -0.58
CA ARG A 76 2.21 8.01 -0.95
C ARG A 76 2.27 8.76 -2.26
N ILE A 77 1.56 8.27 -3.28
CA ILE A 77 1.44 8.95 -4.57
C ILE A 77 0.90 10.36 -4.38
N LEU A 78 -0.21 10.51 -3.67
CA LEU A 78 -0.84 11.81 -3.43
C LEU A 78 0.11 12.77 -2.69
N ARG A 79 0.82 12.27 -1.68
CA ARG A 79 1.81 13.07 -0.93
C ARG A 79 2.93 13.56 -1.85
N ASP A 80 3.48 12.70 -2.70
CA ASP A 80 4.63 13.04 -3.52
C ASP A 80 4.23 13.92 -4.72
N ILE A 81 3.02 13.74 -5.28
CA ILE A 81 2.40 14.68 -6.23
C ILE A 81 2.21 16.05 -5.58
N THR A 82 1.63 16.11 -4.37
CA THR A 82 1.40 17.38 -3.66
C THR A 82 2.71 18.12 -3.46
N ARG A 83 3.75 17.41 -3.02
CA ARG A 83 5.09 17.98 -2.86
C ARG A 83 5.68 18.48 -4.19
N ALA A 84 5.49 17.75 -5.29
CA ALA A 84 5.95 18.19 -6.60
C ALA A 84 5.26 19.50 -7.04
N ILE A 85 3.95 19.62 -6.80
CA ILE A 85 3.18 20.84 -7.06
C ILE A 85 3.70 22.02 -6.22
N GLU A 86 3.95 21.80 -4.93
CA GLU A 86 4.50 22.83 -4.02
C GLU A 86 5.87 23.36 -4.48
N LEU A 87 6.64 22.54 -5.20
CA LEU A 87 7.94 22.90 -5.76
C LEU A 87 7.87 23.40 -7.22
N GLY A 88 6.67 23.45 -7.82
CA GLY A 88 6.48 23.84 -9.22
C GLY A 88 6.97 22.82 -10.24
N HIS A 89 7.11 21.55 -9.85
CA HIS A 89 7.49 20.46 -10.74
C HIS A 89 6.28 19.92 -11.51
N GLY A 90 6.49 19.49 -12.76
CA GLY A 90 5.45 18.90 -13.62
C GLY A 90 5.32 17.37 -13.57
N ASN A 91 6.12 16.73 -12.71
CA ASN A 91 6.13 15.30 -12.50
C ASN A 91 6.48 14.97 -11.04
N SER A 92 6.21 13.73 -10.65
CA SER A 92 6.56 13.19 -9.34
C SER A 92 7.08 11.76 -9.48
N HIS A 93 7.94 11.37 -8.55
CA HIS A 93 8.46 10.02 -8.42
C HIS A 93 8.12 9.51 -7.04
N THR A 94 7.43 8.37 -6.97
CA THR A 94 7.08 7.72 -5.70
C THR A 94 7.75 6.37 -5.62
N THR A 95 8.34 6.05 -4.47
CA THR A 95 9.01 4.77 -4.22
C THR A 95 8.22 3.90 -3.23
N PHE A 96 8.26 2.59 -3.48
CA PHE A 96 7.56 1.54 -2.72
C PHE A 96 8.47 0.35 -2.38
N ARG A 97 9.81 0.49 -2.49
CA ARG A 97 10.77 -0.58 -2.18
C ARG A 97 10.54 -1.24 -0.82
N ASP A 98 10.13 -0.46 0.18
CA ASP A 98 9.82 -0.93 1.53
C ASP A 98 8.50 -1.70 1.66
N LEU A 99 7.64 -1.66 0.64
CA LEU A 99 6.39 -2.42 0.60
C LEU A 99 6.54 -3.79 -0.07
N GLU A 100 7.68 -4.04 -0.72
CA GLU A 100 8.01 -5.32 -1.37
C GLU A 100 6.85 -5.86 -2.22
N LEU A 101 6.24 -5.00 -3.05
CA LEU A 101 5.00 -5.29 -3.76
C LEU A 101 5.09 -6.55 -4.64
N GLU A 102 6.28 -6.87 -5.14
CA GLU A 102 6.56 -8.05 -5.96
C GLU A 102 6.45 -9.37 -5.20
N GLN A 103 6.46 -9.35 -3.86
CA GLN A 103 6.25 -10.53 -3.02
C GLN A 103 4.76 -10.85 -2.82
N MET A 104 3.86 -9.98 -3.30
CA MET A 104 2.42 -10.22 -3.27
C MET A 104 2.03 -11.31 -4.28
N PRO A 105 0.88 -11.99 -4.08
CA PRO A 105 0.32 -12.84 -5.11
C PRO A 105 0.16 -12.08 -6.44
N GLU A 106 0.57 -12.67 -7.55
CA GLU A 106 0.61 -12.02 -8.88
C GLU A 106 -0.74 -11.38 -9.28
N GLN A 107 -1.85 -12.04 -8.94
CA GLN A 107 -3.20 -11.53 -9.18
C GLN A 107 -3.47 -10.24 -8.39
N ASP A 108 -3.08 -10.18 -7.12
CA ASP A 108 -3.28 -9.02 -6.26
C ASP A 108 -2.35 -7.86 -6.67
N PHE A 109 -1.12 -8.20 -7.07
CA PHE A 109 -0.14 -7.25 -7.59
C PHE A 109 -0.66 -6.58 -8.87
N THR A 110 -1.05 -7.38 -9.87
CA THR A 110 -1.59 -6.86 -11.14
C THR A 110 -2.85 -6.02 -10.91
N ALA A 111 -3.79 -6.50 -10.09
CA ALA A 111 -5.02 -5.78 -9.80
C ALA A 111 -4.76 -4.43 -9.08
N LEU A 112 -3.75 -4.37 -8.21
CA LEU A 112 -3.33 -3.13 -7.55
C LEU A 112 -2.78 -2.12 -8.56
N LEU A 113 -1.81 -2.54 -9.37
CA LEU A 113 -1.14 -1.67 -10.34
C LEU A 113 -2.14 -1.15 -11.38
N ASP A 114 -2.95 -2.04 -11.95
CA ASP A 114 -3.96 -1.67 -12.95
C ASP A 114 -5.01 -0.74 -12.37
N GLY A 115 -5.51 -1.03 -11.16
CA GLY A 115 -6.52 -0.21 -10.51
C GLY A 115 -6.05 1.21 -10.23
N VAL A 116 -4.82 1.38 -9.71
CA VAL A 116 -4.23 2.71 -9.46
C VAL A 116 -3.90 3.42 -10.77
N THR A 117 -3.39 2.69 -11.75
CA THR A 117 -3.04 3.24 -13.07
C THR A 117 -4.26 3.78 -13.79
N GLU A 118 -5.36 3.02 -13.81
CA GLU A 118 -6.60 3.43 -14.45
C GLU A 118 -7.21 4.66 -13.76
N GLU A 119 -7.26 4.64 -12.42
CA GLU A 119 -7.70 5.78 -11.61
C GLU A 119 -6.96 7.08 -11.98
N LEU A 120 -5.64 7.02 -12.08
CA LEU A 120 -4.79 8.16 -12.44
C LEU A 120 -4.95 8.56 -13.92
N ARG A 121 -5.01 7.60 -14.85
CA ARG A 121 -5.16 7.91 -16.28
C ARG A 121 -6.49 8.59 -16.59
N ILE A 122 -7.57 8.18 -15.94
CA ILE A 122 -8.90 8.83 -16.06
C ILE A 122 -8.82 10.31 -15.65
N LEU A 123 -7.99 10.64 -14.67
CA LEU A 123 -7.76 12.01 -14.20
C LEU A 123 -6.74 12.79 -15.05
N GLY A 124 -6.20 12.19 -16.11
CA GLY A 124 -5.29 12.82 -17.07
C GLY A 124 -3.80 12.69 -16.75
N TYR A 125 -3.44 11.94 -15.71
CA TYR A 125 -2.04 11.65 -15.39
C TYR A 125 -1.44 10.65 -16.38
N GLN A 126 -0.16 10.79 -16.69
CA GLN A 126 0.64 9.73 -17.31
C GLN A 126 1.34 8.95 -16.22
N VAL A 127 1.32 7.62 -16.32
CA VAL A 127 1.80 6.71 -15.28
C VAL A 127 2.71 5.67 -15.91
N GLU A 128 3.94 5.60 -15.40
CA GLU A 128 4.95 4.63 -15.79
C GLU A 128 5.47 3.93 -14.53
N TRP A 129 5.25 2.62 -14.45
CA TRP A 129 5.73 1.80 -13.33
C TRP A 129 7.10 1.21 -13.66
N ASP A 130 7.98 1.21 -12.66
CA ASP A 130 9.22 0.43 -12.67
C ASP A 130 9.03 -0.78 -11.75
N GLY A 131 8.52 -1.86 -12.34
CA GLY A 131 8.12 -3.07 -11.62
C GLY A 131 7.15 -2.78 -10.48
N GLY A 132 7.44 -3.33 -9.31
CA GLY A 132 6.73 -3.01 -8.05
C GLY A 132 7.46 -2.00 -7.16
N GLU A 133 8.58 -1.44 -7.61
CA GLU A 133 9.47 -0.67 -6.74
C GLU A 133 9.18 0.83 -6.74
N SER A 134 8.73 1.38 -7.87
CA SER A 134 8.46 2.80 -7.99
C SER A 134 7.50 3.12 -9.14
N VAL A 135 6.95 4.34 -9.11
CA VAL A 135 6.11 4.88 -10.18
C VAL A 135 6.52 6.31 -10.50
N TRP A 136 6.59 6.61 -11.79
CA TRP A 136 6.72 7.96 -12.33
C TRP A 136 5.36 8.47 -12.77
N ILE A 137 5.00 9.66 -12.32
CA ILE A 137 3.71 10.28 -12.62
C ILE A 137 3.95 11.67 -13.20
N THR A 138 3.50 11.89 -14.43
CA THR A 138 3.60 13.17 -15.13
C THR A 138 2.22 13.81 -15.26
N PHE A 139 2.13 15.09 -14.91
CA PHE A 139 0.89 15.87 -14.95
C PHE A 139 1.03 17.23 -15.65
N ASP A 140 2.24 17.62 -16.06
CA ASP A 140 2.47 18.78 -16.92
C ASP A 140 2.68 18.35 -18.38
N GLU A 141 2.05 19.07 -19.31
CA GLU A 141 2.10 18.79 -20.74
C GLU A 141 3.45 19.09 -21.39
N LEU A 142 4.25 19.98 -20.79
CA LEU A 142 5.57 20.34 -21.30
C LEU A 142 6.60 19.21 -21.15
N GLU A 143 6.45 18.35 -20.13
CA GLU A 143 7.32 17.20 -19.88
C GLU A 143 6.88 15.94 -20.64
N LYS A 144 5.63 15.87 -21.15
CA LYS A 144 5.12 14.76 -22.00
C LYS A 144 5.96 14.55 -23.27
N ALA A 145 6.69 15.58 -23.72
CA ALA A 145 7.52 15.51 -24.91
C ALA A 145 8.89 14.83 -24.68
N LYS A 146 9.37 14.76 -23.43
CA LYS A 146 10.71 14.22 -23.11
C LYS A 146 10.73 12.72 -22.82
N SER A 147 9.65 12.09 -22.34
CA SER A 147 9.66 10.64 -22.03
C SER A 147 9.58 9.71 -23.27
N LYS A 148 9.34 10.27 -24.48
CA LYS A 148 9.46 9.50 -25.74
C LYS A 148 10.91 9.23 -26.16
N GLU A 149 11.88 9.91 -25.56
CA GLU A 149 13.29 9.55 -25.68
C GLU A 149 13.67 8.77 -24.42
N SER A 150 13.69 7.43 -24.52
CA SER A 150 14.31 6.57 -23.50
C SER A 150 15.66 7.16 -23.07
N PRO A 151 16.03 7.12 -21.78
CA PRO A 151 17.39 7.41 -21.39
C PRO A 151 18.31 6.44 -22.16
N PRO A 152 19.46 6.90 -22.70
CA PRO A 152 20.40 5.98 -23.30
C PRO A 152 20.79 4.94 -22.24
N ASP A 153 20.83 3.67 -22.62
CA ASP A 153 21.50 2.62 -21.87
C ASP A 153 22.82 3.20 -21.35
N VAL A 154 22.90 3.46 -20.05
CA VAL A 154 24.18 3.76 -19.43
C VAL A 154 24.86 2.40 -19.31
N PRO A 155 25.89 2.08 -20.12
CA PRO A 155 26.63 0.88 -19.88
C PRO A 155 27.25 1.04 -18.50
N ILE A 156 26.91 0.11 -17.59
CA ILE A 156 27.61 -0.04 -16.32
C ILE A 156 29.08 -0.23 -16.69
N SER A 157 29.87 0.82 -16.52
CA SER A 157 31.32 0.78 -16.65
C SER A 157 31.82 -0.17 -15.56
N ASN A 158 32.02 -1.42 -15.94
CA ASN A 158 32.56 -2.45 -15.08
C ASN A 158 34.03 -2.12 -14.85
N ASN A 159 34.30 -1.34 -13.80
CA ASN A 159 35.63 -1.03 -13.35
C ASN A 159 35.84 -1.68 -11.98
N LEU A 160 36.31 -2.92 -11.99
CA LEU A 160 36.90 -3.58 -10.83
C LEU A 160 37.99 -4.57 -11.30
N TYR A 161 39.24 -4.15 -11.06
CA TYR A 161 40.38 -4.97 -10.62
C TYR A 161 40.65 -6.32 -11.31
N ARG A 162 41.53 -6.33 -12.33
CA ARG A 162 42.90 -6.91 -12.28
C ARG A 162 43.56 -6.88 -13.66
#